data_AF-A0A0G1IE21-F1
#
_entry.id   AF-A0A0G1IE21-F1
#
_cell.length_a   1.000
_cell.length_b   1.000
_cell.length_c   1.000
_cell.angle_alpha   90.00
_cell.angle_beta   90.00
_cell.angle_gamma   90.00
#
_symmetry.space_group_name_H-M   'P 1'
#
loop_
_entity.id
_entity.type
_entity.pdbx_description
1 polymer ?
#
loop_
_entity_poly.entity_id
_entity_poly.type
_entity_poly.pdbx_seq_one_letter_code
_entity_poly.pdbx_strand_id
1 'polypeptide(L)'
;MAKPQKESIWLLKKPIGDSEVIRRGNLMRRTTSAFTCEFCGTYHKELNQADVGRTIFRLLGREGVMECCGKLVDIVYKEWKNNFVEHFLEEEFSAAPLDNKFYVLRGTLLHAIGKWKAKAEKTREEANKVVKLAVGLTS
;
A
#
# COMPACT_ATOMS: atom_id res chain seq x y z
N MET A 1 -40.10 4.80 -1.25
CA MET A 1 -39.78 4.28 -2.60
C MET A 1 -38.27 4.13 -2.71
N ALA A 2 -37.76 2.90 -2.65
CA ALA A 2 -36.33 2.64 -2.77
C ALA A 2 -35.92 2.66 -4.26
N LYS A 3 -34.92 3.48 -4.62
CA LYS A 3 -34.37 3.50 -5.98
C LYS A 3 -33.68 2.16 -6.27
N PRO A 4 -33.82 1.60 -7.48
CA PRO A 4 -33.16 0.35 -7.84
C PRO A 4 -31.63 0.54 -7.79
N GLN A 5 -30.97 -0.35 -7.05
CA GLN A 5 -29.51 -0.46 -7.06
C GLN A 5 -29.08 -0.89 -8.46
N LYS A 6 -28.25 -0.06 -9.10
CA LYS A 6 -27.65 -0.38 -10.40
C LYS A 6 -26.60 -1.45 -10.14
N GLU A 7 -26.97 -2.72 -10.29
CA GLU A 7 -26.01 -3.83 -10.18
C GLU A 7 -24.94 -3.64 -11.27
N SER A 8 -23.70 -3.42 -10.85
CA SER A 8 -22.56 -3.38 -11.76
C SER A 8 -22.35 -4.79 -12.29
N ILE A 9 -22.78 -5.03 -13.53
CA ILE A 9 -22.62 -6.31 -14.20
C ILE A 9 -21.14 -6.50 -14.52
N TRP A 10 -20.46 -7.26 -13.67
CA TRP A 10 -19.14 -7.77 -14.00
C TRP A 10 -19.28 -8.87 -15.05
N LEU A 11 -18.53 -8.76 -16.14
CA LEU A 11 -18.50 -9.76 -17.22
C LEU A 11 -17.99 -11.13 -16.74
N LEU A 12 -17.30 -11.18 -15.60
CA LEU A 12 -16.81 -12.40 -14.94
C LEU A 12 -17.05 -12.33 -13.43
N LYS A 13 -17.12 -13.48 -12.76
CA LYS A 13 -17.20 -13.53 -11.29
C LYS A 13 -15.99 -12.80 -10.70
N LYS A 14 -16.28 -11.79 -9.90
CA LYS A 14 -15.25 -11.01 -9.21
C LYS A 14 -14.45 -11.91 -8.25
N PRO A 15 -13.11 -11.81 -8.24
CA PRO A 15 -12.29 -12.52 -7.26
C PRO A 15 -12.52 -11.92 -5.87
N ILE A 16 -12.85 -12.77 -4.91
CA ILE A 16 -13.15 -12.45 -3.51
C ILE A 16 -12.04 -13.03 -2.63
N GLY A 17 -11.71 -12.35 -1.53
CA GLY A 17 -10.70 -12.78 -0.58
C GLY A 17 -9.64 -11.72 -0.29
N ASP A 18 -8.80 -12.01 0.69
CA ASP A 18 -7.82 -11.07 1.23
C ASP A 18 -6.67 -10.78 0.26
N SER A 19 -6.11 -9.56 0.35
CA SER A 19 -4.89 -9.17 -0.35
C SER A 19 -3.66 -9.54 0.47
N GLU A 20 -2.72 -10.25 -0.15
CA GLU A 20 -1.39 -10.49 0.43
C GLU A 20 -0.53 -9.21 0.43
N VAL A 21 -0.71 -8.35 -0.57
CA VAL A 21 0.05 -7.09 -0.71
C VAL A 21 -0.33 -6.11 0.40
N ILE A 22 -1.63 -5.92 0.66
CA ILE A 22 -2.11 -4.95 1.65
C ILE A 22 -1.86 -5.42 3.08
N ARG A 23 -1.94 -6.73 3.36
CA ARG A 23 -1.63 -7.31 4.68
C ARG A 23 -0.25 -6.92 5.19
N ARG A 24 0.70 -6.65 4.30
CA ARG A 24 2.08 -6.25 4.64
C ARG A 24 2.23 -4.75 4.92
N GLY A 25 1.24 -3.92 4.55
CA GLY A 25 1.38 -2.46 4.49
C GLY A 25 0.85 -1.65 5.67
N ASN A 26 0.27 -2.28 6.71
CA ASN A 26 -0.39 -1.58 7.84
C ASN A 26 -1.46 -0.54 7.44
N LEU A 27 -2.02 -0.61 6.23
CA LEU A 27 -3.06 0.31 5.71
C LEU A 27 -4.48 -0.16 6.05
N MET A 28 -4.65 -0.83 7.19
CA MET A 28 -5.86 -1.60 7.49
C MET A 28 -6.50 -1.11 8.79
N ARG A 29 -7.82 -1.03 8.80
CA ARG A 29 -8.63 -0.80 10.02
C ARG A 29 -9.79 -1.79 10.06
N ARG A 30 -10.26 -2.15 11.24
CA ARG A 30 -11.48 -2.96 11.39
C ARG A 30 -12.70 -2.08 11.63
N THR A 31 -13.84 -2.49 11.09
CA THR A 31 -15.12 -1.83 11.34
C THR A 31 -16.28 -2.83 11.33
N THR A 32 -17.26 -2.57 12.17
CA THR A 32 -18.58 -3.21 12.12
C THR A 32 -19.60 -2.31 11.41
N SER A 33 -19.30 -1.02 11.22
CA SER A 33 -20.22 -0.05 10.64
C SER A 33 -20.54 -0.35 9.17
N ALA A 34 -21.65 0.22 8.70
CA ALA A 34 -22.00 0.19 7.29
C ALA A 34 -20.91 0.88 6.45
N PHE A 35 -20.58 0.29 5.30
CA PHE A 35 -19.49 0.76 4.45
C PHE A 35 -19.76 0.44 2.99
N THR A 36 -19.53 1.38 2.09
CA THR A 36 -19.60 1.14 0.64
C THR A 36 -18.20 0.96 0.09
N CYS A 37 -17.93 -0.17 -0.54
CA CYS A 37 -16.62 -0.41 -1.12
C CYS A 37 -16.42 0.42 -2.39
N GLU A 38 -15.48 1.36 -2.38
CA GLU A 38 -15.25 2.30 -3.48
C GLU A 38 -14.61 1.67 -4.73
N PHE A 39 -14.20 0.39 -4.65
CA PHE A 39 -13.64 -0.38 -5.76
C PHE A 39 -14.72 -1.11 -6.58
N CYS A 40 -15.75 -1.65 -5.94
CA CYS A 40 -16.77 -2.47 -6.60
C CYS A 40 -18.19 -1.92 -6.46
N GLY A 41 -18.39 -0.89 -5.65
CA GLY A 41 -19.69 -0.28 -5.38
C GLY A 41 -20.57 -1.09 -4.42
N THR A 42 -20.13 -2.26 -3.94
CA THR A 42 -20.92 -3.09 -3.03
C THR A 42 -21.12 -2.38 -1.70
N TYR A 43 -22.39 -2.25 -1.29
CA TYR A 43 -22.78 -1.77 0.02
C TYR A 43 -22.74 -2.91 1.04
N HIS A 44 -21.87 -2.79 2.04
CA HIS A 44 -21.78 -3.70 3.16
C HIS A 44 -22.59 -3.14 4.33
N LYS A 45 -23.65 -3.84 4.71
CA LYS A 45 -24.52 -3.46 5.84
C LYS A 45 -23.76 -3.50 7.16
N GLU A 46 -24.17 -2.69 8.13
CA GLU A 46 -23.66 -2.75 9.50
C GLU A 46 -23.81 -4.15 10.09
N LEU A 47 -22.81 -4.59 10.83
CA LEU A 47 -22.76 -5.86 11.55
C LEU A 47 -23.13 -5.65 13.01
N ASN A 48 -23.60 -6.71 13.68
CA ASN A 48 -23.80 -6.66 15.11
C ASN A 48 -22.44 -6.55 15.82
N GLN A 49 -22.41 -5.95 17.01
CA GLN A 49 -21.16 -5.81 17.77
C GLN A 49 -20.52 -7.14 18.17
N ALA A 50 -21.29 -8.24 18.17
CA ALA A 50 -20.81 -9.60 18.41
C ALA A 50 -20.19 -10.27 17.17
N ASP A 51 -20.37 -9.69 15.97
CA ASP A 51 -19.87 -10.27 14.73
C ASP A 51 -18.38 -9.95 14.51
N VAL A 52 -17.70 -10.78 13.73
CA VAL A 52 -16.32 -10.49 13.30
C VAL A 52 -16.35 -9.29 12.35
N GLY A 53 -15.79 -8.16 12.82
CA GLY A 53 -15.70 -6.93 12.04
C GLY A 53 -14.92 -7.10 10.74
N ARG A 54 -15.30 -6.32 9.72
CA ARG A 54 -14.68 -6.34 8.39
C ARG A 54 -13.38 -5.57 8.40
N THR A 55 -12.45 -5.98 7.55
CA THR A 55 -11.18 -5.28 7.41
C THR A 55 -11.25 -4.30 6.23
N ILE A 56 -11.17 -3.01 6.53
CA ILE A 56 -11.10 -1.94 5.55
C ILE A 56 -9.64 -1.65 5.22
N PHE A 57 -9.32 -1.46 3.95
CA PHE A 57 -8.04 -0.98 3.49
C PHE A 57 -8.18 0.33 2.71
N ARG A 58 -7.08 1.11 2.66
CA ARG A 58 -6.99 2.28 1.79
C ARG A 58 -5.90 2.09 0.74
N LEU A 59 -6.25 2.30 -0.53
CA LEU A 59 -5.33 2.19 -1.66
C LEU A 59 -5.64 3.31 -2.67
N LEU A 60 -4.62 4.07 -3.06
CA LEU A 60 -4.74 5.20 -4.00
C LEU A 60 -5.84 6.21 -3.62
N GLY A 61 -5.94 6.51 -2.33
CA GLY A 61 -6.93 7.42 -1.78
C GLY A 61 -8.32 6.81 -1.58
N ARG A 62 -8.60 5.63 -2.15
CA ARG A 62 -9.89 4.94 -2.08
C ARG A 62 -9.94 3.91 -0.96
N GLU A 63 -11.09 3.74 -0.32
CA GLU A 63 -11.32 2.72 0.70
C GLU A 63 -12.04 1.48 0.14
N GLY A 64 -11.60 0.30 0.58
CA GLY A 64 -12.16 -0.98 0.16
C GLY A 64 -12.28 -1.99 1.29
N VAL A 65 -13.16 -2.99 1.12
CA VAL A 65 -13.29 -4.12 2.04
C VAL A 65 -12.33 -5.22 1.58
N MET A 66 -11.45 -5.67 2.47
CA MET A 66 -10.40 -6.65 2.18
C MET A 66 -11.01 -7.98 1.74
N GLU A 67 -12.02 -8.46 2.45
CA GLU A 67 -12.69 -9.73 2.16
C GLU A 67 -13.41 -9.68 0.80
N CYS A 68 -13.76 -8.49 0.31
CA CYS A 68 -14.51 -8.29 -0.93
C CYS A 68 -13.63 -7.99 -2.16
N CYS A 69 -12.66 -7.08 -2.02
CA CYS A 69 -11.84 -6.56 -3.12
C CYS A 69 -10.34 -6.80 -2.92
N GLY A 70 -9.90 -7.39 -1.82
CA GLY A 70 -8.48 -7.59 -1.55
C GLY A 70 -7.81 -8.37 -2.67
N LYS A 71 -8.43 -9.46 -3.13
CA LYS A 71 -7.85 -10.29 -4.19
C LYS A 71 -7.75 -9.60 -5.55
N LEU A 72 -8.66 -8.65 -5.82
CA LEU A 72 -8.58 -7.80 -7.00
C LEU A 72 -7.31 -6.94 -6.97
N VAL A 73 -6.94 -6.40 -5.80
CA VAL A 73 -5.70 -5.63 -5.64
C VAL A 73 -4.48 -6.50 -5.96
N ASP A 74 -4.44 -7.75 -5.48
CA ASP A 74 -3.32 -8.65 -5.78
C ASP A 74 -3.19 -8.93 -7.29
N ILE A 75 -4.32 -9.13 -7.98
CA ILE A 75 -4.34 -9.39 -9.43
C ILE A 75 -3.88 -8.14 -10.19
N VAL A 76 -4.47 -6.98 -9.90
CA VAL A 76 -4.09 -5.70 -10.50
C VAL A 76 -2.61 -5.44 -10.25
N TYR A 77 -2.12 -5.66 -9.03
CA TYR A 77 -0.70 -5.48 -8.73
C TYR A 77 0.18 -6.47 -9.51
N LYS A 78 -0.22 -7.75 -9.64
CA LYS A 78 0.58 -8.73 -10.39
C LYS A 78 0.66 -8.41 -11.88
N GLU A 79 -0.47 -8.04 -12.48
CA GLU A 79 -0.58 -7.80 -13.92
C GLU A 79 -0.09 -6.41 -14.32
N TRP A 80 -0.36 -5.40 -13.49
CA TRP A 80 -0.15 -4.00 -13.84
C TRP A 80 0.98 -3.34 -13.06
N LYS A 81 1.75 -4.05 -12.23
CA LYS A 81 2.84 -3.42 -11.43
C LYS A 81 3.79 -2.57 -12.27
N ASN A 82 4.15 -3.00 -13.48
CA ASN A 82 5.10 -2.27 -14.31
C ASN A 82 4.46 -1.00 -14.86
N ASN A 83 3.25 -1.12 -15.44
CA ASN A 83 2.47 0.02 -15.92
C ASN A 83 2.12 0.99 -14.78
N PHE A 84 1.88 0.46 -13.58
CA PHE A 84 1.67 1.25 -12.37
C PHE A 84 2.94 2.00 -12.00
N VAL A 85 4.12 1.37 -12.04
CA VAL A 85 5.38 2.07 -11.78
C VAL A 85 5.58 3.22 -12.77
N GLU A 86 5.46 2.94 -14.07
CA GLU A 86 5.64 3.96 -15.11
C GLU A 86 4.64 5.11 -14.94
N HIS A 87 3.34 4.84 -14.93
CA HIS A 87 2.34 5.91 -14.85
C HIS A 87 2.29 6.59 -13.47
N PHE A 88 2.24 5.81 -12.39
CA PHE A 88 2.03 6.39 -11.06
C PHE A 88 3.30 7.02 -10.48
N LEU A 89 4.48 6.39 -10.66
CA LEU A 89 5.72 6.93 -10.11
C LEU A 89 6.39 7.91 -11.07
N GLU A 90 6.48 7.57 -12.37
CA GLU A 90 7.23 8.38 -13.33
C GLU A 90 6.43 9.54 -13.89
N GLU A 91 5.10 9.42 -14.03
CA GLU A 91 4.26 10.53 -14.49
C GLU A 91 3.60 11.29 -13.33
N GLU A 92 2.75 10.62 -12.52
CA GLU A 92 1.96 11.32 -11.52
C GLU A 92 2.78 11.82 -10.31
N PHE A 93 3.59 10.94 -9.71
CA PHE A 93 4.35 11.28 -8.51
C PHE A 93 5.49 12.26 -8.82
N SER A 94 6.18 12.08 -9.94
CA SER A 94 7.26 12.97 -10.35
C SER A 94 6.75 14.40 -10.59
N ALA A 95 5.54 14.55 -11.14
CA ALA A 95 4.93 15.83 -11.43
C ALA A 95 4.48 16.58 -10.16
N ALA A 96 3.89 15.87 -9.19
CA ALA A 96 3.34 16.49 -7.97
C ALA A 96 3.61 15.67 -6.70
N PRO A 97 4.88 15.51 -6.28
CA PRO A 97 5.26 14.57 -5.22
C PRO A 97 4.73 14.95 -3.84
N LEU A 98 4.33 16.21 -3.65
CA LEU A 98 3.82 16.73 -2.37
C LEU A 98 2.32 16.54 -2.17
N ASP A 99 1.60 16.04 -3.18
CA ASP A 99 0.17 15.80 -3.08
C ASP A 99 -0.17 14.85 -1.93
N ASN A 100 -1.33 15.09 -1.31
CA ASN A 100 -1.76 14.32 -0.15
C ASN A 100 -1.95 12.82 -0.49
N LYS A 101 -2.33 12.48 -1.73
CA LYS A 101 -2.45 11.08 -2.20
C LYS A 101 -1.13 10.29 -2.07
N PHE A 102 0.02 10.97 -2.03
CA PHE A 102 1.34 10.35 -1.93
C PHE A 102 1.94 10.37 -0.51
N TYR A 103 1.18 10.67 0.54
CA TYR A 103 1.72 10.76 1.90
C TYR A 103 2.45 9.47 2.35
N VAL A 104 1.88 8.29 2.03
CA VAL A 104 2.47 6.98 2.38
C VAL A 104 3.78 6.76 1.64
N LEU A 105 3.80 7.09 0.34
CA LEU A 105 4.97 6.93 -0.51
C LEU A 105 6.12 7.82 -0.02
N ARG A 106 5.83 9.09 0.30
CA ARG A 106 6.81 10.00 0.91
C ARG A 106 7.34 9.48 2.25
N GLY A 107 6.46 9.02 3.13
CA GLY A 107 6.88 8.45 4.41
C GLY A 107 7.79 7.24 4.25
N THR A 108 7.48 6.37 3.28
CA THR A 108 8.27 5.18 2.99
C THR A 108 9.63 5.53 2.37
N LEU A 109 9.67 6.50 1.45
CA LEU A 109 10.91 7.01 0.85
C LEU A 109 11.82 7.62 1.91
N LEU A 110 11.29 8.47 2.80
CA LEU A 110 12.08 9.06 3.89
C LEU A 110 12.66 7.99 4.82
N HIS A 111 11.88 6.97 5.15
CA HIS A 111 12.36 5.84 5.96
C HIS A 111 13.47 5.05 5.25
N ALA A 112 13.30 4.78 3.96
CA ALA A 112 14.30 4.08 3.15
C ALA A 112 15.61 4.87 3.05
N ILE A 113 15.52 6.19 2.81
CA ILE A 113 16.67 7.11 2.79
C ILE A 113 17.37 7.10 4.15
N GLY A 114 16.62 7.16 5.25
CA GLY A 114 17.18 7.10 6.60
C GLY A 114 17.98 5.80 6.83
N LYS A 115 17.41 4.66 6.46
CA LYS A 115 18.11 3.36 6.54
C LYS A 115 19.37 3.31 5.68
N TRP A 116 19.31 3.87 4.47
CA TRP A 116 20.47 3.93 3.57
C TRP A 116 21.58 4.80 4.12
N LYS A 117 21.26 5.97 4.68
CA LYS A 117 22.23 6.85 5.34
C LYS A 117 22.93 6.14 6.50
N ALA A 118 22.17 5.51 7.39
CA ALA A 118 22.73 4.76 8.51
C ALA A 118 23.66 3.62 8.04
N LYS A 119 23.28 2.91 6.97
CA LYS A 119 24.12 1.86 6.37
C LYS A 119 25.41 2.45 5.78
N ALA A 120 25.31 3.55 5.03
CA ALA A 120 26.46 4.21 4.42
C ALA A 120 27.43 4.75 5.46
N GLU A 121 26.93 5.32 6.56
CA GLU A 121 27.76 5.77 7.68
C GLU A 121 28.52 4.62 8.33
N LYS A 122 27.84 3.50 8.61
CA LYS A 122 28.49 2.30 9.15
C LYS A 122 29.58 1.78 8.22
N THR A 123 29.30 1.68 6.91
CA THR A 123 30.30 1.27 5.93
C THR A 123 31.48 2.24 5.85
N ARG A 124 31.24 3.54 5.96
CA ARG A 124 32.30 4.56 6.01
C ARG A 124 33.16 4.42 7.26
N GLU A 125 32.57 4.17 8.42
CA GLU A 125 33.29 3.92 9.67
C GLU A 125 34.16 2.67 9.59
N GLU A 126 33.63 1.58 9.05
CA GLU A 126 34.37 0.33 8.82
C GLU A 126 35.54 0.55 7.84
N ALA A 127 35.31 1.24 6.72
CA ALA A 127 36.36 1.59 5.77
C ALA A 127 37.46 2.44 6.42
N ASN A 128 37.09 3.45 7.23
CA ASN A 128 38.05 4.30 7.94
C ASN A 128 38.87 3.51 8.98
N LYS A 129 38.29 2.50 9.64
CA LYS A 129 39.04 1.60 10.55
C LYS A 129 40.08 0.79 9.78
N VAL A 130 39.71 0.24 8.62
CA VAL A 130 40.63 -0.52 7.76
C VAL A 130 41.78 0.36 7.27
N VAL A 131 41.50 1.58 6.80
CA VAL A 131 42.54 2.53 6.35
C VAL A 131 43.49 2.88 7.50
N LYS A 132 42.97 3.18 8.70
CA LYS A 132 43.82 3.47 9.87
C LYS A 132 44.71 2.29 10.27
N LEU A 133 44.21 1.06 10.21
CA LEU A 133 45.01 -0.15 10.46
C LEU A 133 46.10 -0.32 9.41
N ALA A 134 45.78 -0.11 8.14
CA ALA A 134 46.75 -0.24 7.04
C ALA A 134 47.87 0.81 7.13
N VAL A 135 47.54 2.07 7.47
CA VAL A 135 48.53 3.15 7.63
C VAL A 135 49.37 2.95 8.90
N GLY A 136 48.77 2.47 9.99
CA GLY A 136 49.48 2.17 11.25
C GLY A 136 50.43 0.97 11.17
N LEU A 137 50.25 0.07 10.18
CA LEU A 137 51.16 -1.05 9.90
C LEU A 137 52.34 -0.65 9.00
N THR A 138 52.34 0.56 8.45
CA THR A 138 53.40 1.10 7.58
C THR A 138 54.37 2.06 8.29
N SER A 139 54.30 2.16 9.62
CA SER A 139 55.23 2.92 10.49
C SER A 139 56.09 1.96 11.31
#